data_AF-F9U7Z5-F1
#
_entry.id   AF-F9U7Z5-F1
#
_cell.length_a   1.000
_cell.length_b   1.000
_cell.length_c   1.000
_cell.angle_alpha   90.00
_cell.angle_beta   90.00
_cell.angle_gamma   90.00
#
_symmetry.space_group_name_H-M   'P 1'
#
loop_
_entity.id
_entity.type
_entity.pdbx_description
1 polymer ?
#
loop_
_entity_poly.entity_id
_entity_poly.type
_entity_poly.pdbx_seq_one_letter_code
_entity_poly.pdbx_strand_id
1 'polypeptide(L)'
;MRKPIQSTLLLLLAMPLVPVAVADEGTAKILAPWEANGQLFQIAVDKLQFIGTFEGVMYIEHGDGLLDAALFTCPSTQIIHVLSNELDGQGYCTIESPTGDYVYAEFTCDGEPGSCSGTFTLTGGTGRLAGITGQSDMIVRTALSGTAMNESTGGTVSAAKGLAIWPEMRFEFPGKSAKAGMLGTGSIANGNDVVPESASEIETDGGGAEGAANIEADVVAEPTPADAGRSEP
;
A
#
# COMPACT_ATOMS: atom_id res chain seq x y z
N MET A 1 21.81 48.65 -65.77
CA MET A 1 20.91 47.53 -65.38
C MET A 1 20.99 47.37 -63.87
N ARG A 2 19.85 47.49 -63.18
CA ARG A 2 19.69 47.37 -61.72
C ARG A 2 19.54 45.90 -61.32
N LYS A 3 20.19 45.44 -60.25
CA LYS A 3 19.72 44.30 -59.44
C LYS A 3 19.98 44.53 -57.94
N PRO A 4 19.09 44.03 -57.06
CA PRO A 4 18.84 44.60 -55.75
C PRO A 4 19.40 43.79 -54.58
N ILE A 5 19.50 44.53 -53.48
CA ILE A 5 19.80 44.17 -52.10
C ILE A 5 18.88 43.05 -51.59
N GLN A 6 19.44 41.97 -51.07
CA GLN A 6 18.73 41.04 -50.17
C GLN A 6 19.35 41.15 -48.77
N SER A 7 18.53 41.70 -47.88
CA SER A 7 18.81 41.95 -46.47
C SER A 7 18.55 40.67 -45.68
N THR A 8 19.60 40.02 -45.20
CA THR A 8 19.52 38.83 -44.33
C THR A 8 19.11 39.28 -42.93
N LEU A 9 17.84 39.04 -42.56
CA LEU A 9 17.30 39.31 -41.23
C LEU A 9 17.72 38.18 -40.28
N LEU A 10 18.66 38.49 -39.38
CA LEU A 10 19.16 37.60 -38.33
C LEU A 10 18.15 37.64 -37.16
N LEU A 11 17.29 36.64 -37.03
CA LEU A 11 16.37 36.50 -35.91
C LEU A 11 17.11 35.82 -34.73
N LEU A 12 17.64 36.62 -33.79
CA LEU A 12 18.17 36.12 -32.52
C LEU A 12 17.01 35.60 -31.65
N LEU A 13 16.86 34.28 -31.59
CA LEU A 13 15.94 33.60 -30.67
C LEU A 13 16.54 33.64 -29.26
N ALA A 14 16.10 34.58 -28.43
CA ALA A 14 16.40 34.59 -27.00
C ALA A 14 15.54 33.53 -26.30
N MET A 15 16.10 32.34 -26.06
CA MET A 15 15.47 31.34 -25.20
C MET A 15 15.59 31.77 -23.73
N PRO A 16 14.49 31.98 -22.99
CA PRO A 16 14.57 32.19 -21.55
C PRO A 16 15.03 30.89 -20.87
N LEU A 17 16.09 30.96 -20.07
CA LEU A 17 16.43 29.90 -19.13
C LEU A 17 15.32 29.86 -18.07
N VAL A 18 14.44 28.88 -18.15
CA VAL A 18 13.53 28.56 -17.05
C VAL A 18 14.33 27.76 -16.01
N PRO A 19 14.46 28.22 -14.76
CA PRO A 19 15.09 27.44 -13.72
C PRO A 19 14.27 26.17 -13.49
N VAL A 20 14.89 25.01 -13.72
CA VAL A 20 14.34 23.73 -13.32
C VAL A 20 14.49 23.66 -11.80
N ALA A 21 13.40 23.89 -11.07
CA ALA A 21 13.38 23.60 -9.64
C ALA A 21 13.52 22.09 -9.47
N VAL A 22 14.69 21.65 -9.01
CA VAL A 22 14.91 20.26 -8.59
C VAL A 22 14.02 20.05 -7.37
N ALA A 23 13.02 19.19 -7.49
CA ALA A 23 12.19 18.79 -6.36
C ALA A 23 13.08 18.02 -5.37
N ASP A 24 12.97 18.32 -4.08
CA ASP A 24 13.69 17.53 -3.07
C ASP A 24 13.07 16.13 -3.03
N GLU A 25 13.90 15.11 -3.22
CA GLU A 25 13.53 13.70 -3.11
C GLU A 25 13.46 13.30 -1.62
N GLY A 26 12.36 12.67 -1.22
CA GLY A 26 12.20 12.07 0.10
C GLY A 26 12.32 10.56 0.05
N THR A 27 12.83 9.95 1.13
CA THR A 27 12.96 8.50 1.27
C THR A 27 12.34 8.03 2.58
N ALA A 28 11.59 6.93 2.55
CA ALA A 28 10.99 6.34 3.75
C ALA A 28 10.96 4.81 3.67
N LYS A 29 11.11 4.13 4.81
CA LYS A 29 10.82 2.69 4.91
C LYS A 29 9.37 2.50 5.33
N ILE A 30 8.66 1.60 4.65
CA ILE A 30 7.24 1.36 4.88
C ILE A 30 6.99 -0.12 5.13
N LEU A 31 6.11 -0.40 6.09
CA LEU A 31 5.65 -1.74 6.44
C LEU A 31 4.12 -1.75 6.38
N ALA A 32 3.53 -2.78 5.77
CA ALA A 32 2.08 -2.92 5.77
C ALA A 32 1.64 -4.37 5.97
N PRO A 33 1.09 -4.71 7.15
CA PRO A 33 0.30 -5.92 7.30
C PRO A 33 -0.87 -5.87 6.32
N TRP A 34 -1.13 -6.99 5.65
CA TRP A 34 -2.19 -7.07 4.65
C TRP A 34 -3.00 -8.34 4.78
N GLU A 35 -4.21 -8.28 4.27
CA GLU A 35 -5.06 -9.41 3.99
C GLU A 35 -5.53 -9.39 2.53
N ALA A 36 -5.68 -10.57 1.95
CA ALA A 36 -6.12 -10.74 0.58
C ALA A 36 -7.39 -11.58 0.55
N ASN A 37 -8.32 -11.18 -0.31
CA ASN A 37 -9.54 -11.91 -0.58
C ASN A 37 -9.73 -12.02 -2.09
N GLY A 38 -9.98 -13.23 -2.59
CA GLY A 38 -10.17 -13.43 -4.03
C GLY A 38 -10.59 -14.83 -4.40
N GLN A 39 -10.52 -15.10 -5.70
CA GLN A 39 -10.87 -16.39 -6.30
C GLN A 39 -9.68 -16.97 -7.05
N LEU A 40 -9.54 -18.29 -6.99
CA LEU A 40 -8.58 -19.05 -7.76
C LEU A 40 -9.27 -19.76 -8.92
N PHE A 41 -8.72 -19.62 -10.11
CA PHE A 41 -9.19 -20.24 -11.34
C PHE A 41 -8.09 -21.10 -11.95
N GLN A 42 -8.39 -22.34 -12.33
CA GLN A 42 -7.48 -23.11 -13.17
C GLN A 42 -7.62 -22.64 -14.63
N ILE A 43 -6.59 -21.99 -15.16
CA ILE A 43 -6.60 -21.42 -16.52
C ILE A 43 -5.78 -22.23 -17.52
N ALA A 44 -4.94 -23.15 -17.02
CA ALA A 44 -4.26 -24.18 -17.80
C ALA A 44 -4.00 -25.40 -16.90
N VAL A 45 -3.52 -26.50 -17.49
CA VAL A 45 -3.20 -27.73 -16.75
C VAL A 45 -2.22 -27.45 -15.59
N ASP A 46 -1.28 -26.54 -15.80
CA ASP A 46 -0.19 -26.17 -14.90
C ASP A 46 -0.27 -24.72 -14.41
N LYS A 47 -1.40 -24.03 -14.59
CA LYS A 47 -1.57 -22.61 -14.20
C LYS A 47 -2.83 -22.36 -13.41
N LEU A 48 -2.66 -21.69 -12.27
CA LEU A 48 -3.75 -21.09 -11.50
C LEU A 48 -3.68 -19.57 -11.65
N GLN A 49 -4.84 -18.93 -11.73
CA GLN A 49 -4.97 -17.48 -11.71
C GLN A 49 -5.73 -17.07 -10.45
N PHE A 50 -5.09 -16.24 -9.62
CA PHE A 50 -5.77 -15.52 -8.55
C PHE A 50 -6.28 -14.18 -9.08
N ILE A 51 -7.53 -13.85 -8.79
CA ILE A 51 -8.08 -12.51 -9.00
C ILE A 51 -8.72 -12.07 -7.69
N GLY A 52 -8.27 -10.94 -7.15
CA GLY A 52 -8.74 -10.47 -5.85
C GLY A 52 -8.18 -9.12 -5.45
N THR A 53 -8.39 -8.78 -4.19
CA THR A 53 -7.99 -7.50 -3.61
C THR A 53 -7.09 -7.75 -2.40
N PHE A 54 -6.01 -6.99 -2.30
CA PHE A 54 -5.15 -6.89 -1.13
C PHE A 54 -5.49 -5.62 -0.37
N GLU A 55 -5.69 -5.70 0.94
CA GLU A 55 -6.05 -4.56 1.78
C GLU A 55 -5.21 -4.56 3.06
N GLY A 56 -4.90 -3.38 3.58
CA GLY A 56 -4.10 -3.27 4.80
C GLY A 56 -3.76 -1.83 5.16
N VAL A 57 -2.97 -1.66 6.23
CA VAL A 57 -2.55 -0.34 6.72
C VAL A 57 -1.05 -0.19 6.53
N MET A 58 -0.63 0.89 5.88
CA MET A 58 0.77 1.27 5.68
C MET A 58 1.25 2.10 6.87
N TYR A 59 2.40 1.69 7.43
CA TYR A 59 3.10 2.40 8.49
C TYR A 59 4.45 2.86 7.98
N ILE A 60 4.71 4.16 8.10
CA ILE A 60 5.99 4.75 7.75
C ILE A 60 6.89 4.66 8.98
N GLU A 61 8.07 4.03 8.83
CA GLU A 61 9.04 3.94 9.93
C GLU A 61 9.50 5.36 10.32
N HIS A 62 9.27 5.72 11.58
CA HIS A 62 9.50 7.07 12.13
C HIS A 62 8.65 8.19 11.49
N GLY A 63 7.59 7.84 10.76
CA GLY A 63 6.74 8.83 10.11
C GLY A 63 5.69 9.44 11.03
N ASP A 64 5.53 10.76 10.96
CA ASP A 64 4.41 11.55 11.47
C ASP A 64 3.68 12.30 10.32
N GLY A 65 3.85 11.82 9.08
CA GLY A 65 3.35 12.46 7.86
C GLY A 65 1.91 12.12 7.50
N LEU A 66 1.44 12.69 6.38
CA LEU A 66 0.09 12.50 5.84
C LEU A 66 -0.23 11.06 5.43
N LEU A 67 0.77 10.23 5.14
CA LEU A 67 0.55 8.81 4.86
C LEU A 67 0.91 7.90 6.03
N ASP A 68 1.16 8.45 7.22
CA ASP A 68 1.26 7.61 8.41
C ASP A 68 -0.11 6.96 8.69
N ALA A 69 -0.09 5.64 8.94
CA ALA A 69 -1.28 4.80 9.09
C ALA A 69 -2.29 4.91 7.93
N ALA A 70 -1.83 5.05 6.68
CA ALA A 70 -2.70 5.10 5.51
C ALA A 70 -3.31 3.73 5.17
N LEU A 71 -4.58 3.70 4.80
CA LEU A 71 -5.26 2.48 4.34
C LEU A 71 -4.95 2.27 2.87
N PHE A 72 -4.55 1.07 2.46
CA PHE A 72 -4.36 0.74 1.06
C PHE A 72 -5.29 -0.40 0.61
N THR A 73 -5.70 -0.32 -0.65
CA THR A 73 -6.53 -1.32 -1.34
C THR A 73 -5.96 -1.53 -2.73
N CYS A 74 -5.56 -2.76 -3.06
CA CYS A 74 -4.96 -3.12 -4.33
C CYS A 74 -5.71 -4.27 -5.02
N PRO A 75 -6.62 -3.98 -5.96
CA PRO A 75 -7.09 -4.96 -6.93
C PRO A 75 -5.92 -5.51 -7.75
N SER A 76 -5.84 -6.83 -7.88
CA SER A 76 -4.69 -7.50 -8.48
C SER A 76 -5.03 -8.81 -9.16
N THR A 77 -4.09 -9.30 -9.94
CA THR A 77 -4.11 -10.63 -10.55
C THR A 77 -2.76 -11.29 -10.33
N GLN A 78 -2.76 -12.59 -10.04
CA GLN A 78 -1.54 -13.39 -9.97
C GLN A 78 -1.68 -14.65 -10.81
N ILE A 79 -0.61 -15.06 -11.46
CA ILE A 79 -0.48 -16.32 -12.18
C ILE A 79 0.49 -17.19 -11.40
N ILE A 80 0.04 -18.39 -11.00
CA ILE A 80 0.85 -19.38 -10.30
C ILE A 80 1.12 -20.51 -11.27
N HIS A 81 2.40 -20.74 -11.55
CA HIS A 81 2.90 -21.82 -12.36
C HIS A 81 3.18 -23.04 -11.47
N VAL A 82 2.24 -23.99 -11.44
CA VAL A 82 2.23 -25.08 -10.46
C VAL A 82 3.46 -25.99 -10.58
N LEU A 83 3.95 -26.22 -11.78
CA LEU A 83 5.08 -27.13 -12.03
C LEU A 83 6.44 -26.48 -11.76
N SER A 84 6.61 -25.20 -12.11
CA SER A 84 7.87 -24.47 -11.88
C SER A 84 7.93 -23.82 -10.48
N ASN A 85 6.82 -23.80 -9.74
CA ASN A 85 6.67 -23.10 -8.47
C ASN A 85 6.89 -21.58 -8.59
N GLU A 86 6.63 -21.00 -9.76
CA GLU A 86 6.76 -19.56 -10.02
C GLU A 86 5.42 -18.84 -9.82
N LEU A 87 5.50 -17.58 -9.45
CA LEU A 87 4.38 -16.67 -9.27
C LEU A 87 4.71 -15.34 -9.94
N ASP A 88 3.80 -14.88 -10.79
CA ASP A 88 3.84 -13.54 -11.41
C ASP A 88 2.59 -12.77 -10.96
N GLY A 89 2.76 -11.55 -10.48
CA GLY A 89 1.70 -10.74 -9.88
C GLY A 89 1.75 -9.30 -10.34
N GLN A 90 0.58 -8.69 -10.51
CA GLN A 90 0.46 -7.26 -10.78
C GLN A 90 -0.85 -6.70 -10.24
N GLY A 91 -0.86 -5.40 -9.95
CA GLY A 91 -2.06 -4.73 -9.48
C GLY A 91 -1.94 -3.21 -9.49
N TYR A 92 -3.07 -2.58 -9.19
CA TYR A 92 -3.20 -1.14 -9.03
C TYR A 92 -3.73 -0.87 -7.64
N CYS A 93 -3.22 0.16 -6.98
CA CYS A 93 -3.52 0.46 -5.59
C CYS A 93 -4.11 1.86 -5.44
N THR A 94 -5.05 1.98 -4.51
CA THR A 94 -5.48 3.22 -3.90
C THR A 94 -5.01 3.26 -2.45
N ILE A 95 -4.36 4.34 -2.04
CA ILE A 95 -3.88 4.55 -0.68
C ILE A 95 -4.59 5.80 -0.14
N GLU A 96 -5.39 5.64 0.90
CA GLU A 96 -6.15 6.69 1.55
C GLU A 96 -5.41 7.17 2.80
N SER A 97 -5.07 8.46 2.81
CA SER A 97 -4.55 9.11 4.01
C SER A 97 -5.62 9.22 5.10
N PRO A 98 -5.25 9.31 6.39
CA PRO A 98 -6.20 9.61 7.48
C PRO A 98 -7.01 10.90 7.29
N THR A 99 -6.55 11.77 6.39
CA THR A 99 -7.16 13.05 6.09
C THR A 99 -8.04 13.05 4.84
N GLY A 100 -8.22 11.90 4.17
CA GLY A 100 -9.08 11.73 3.00
C GLY A 100 -8.46 12.10 1.64
N ASP A 101 -7.17 12.47 1.61
CA ASP A 101 -6.40 12.56 0.36
C ASP A 101 -6.01 11.14 -0.11
N TYR A 102 -5.91 10.93 -1.42
CA TYR A 102 -5.56 9.64 -2.04
C TYR A 102 -4.21 9.68 -2.76
N VAL A 103 -3.51 8.54 -2.77
CA VAL A 103 -2.38 8.23 -3.65
C VAL A 103 -2.74 7.02 -4.50
N TYR A 104 -2.34 7.04 -5.75
CA TYR A 104 -2.49 5.94 -6.69
C TYR A 104 -1.12 5.32 -6.93
N ALA A 105 -1.10 3.99 -7.03
CA ALA A 105 0.12 3.25 -7.33
C ALA A 105 -0.17 2.04 -8.21
N GLU A 106 0.89 1.49 -8.78
CA GLU A 106 0.88 0.20 -9.45
C GLU A 106 2.03 -0.65 -8.90
N PHE A 107 1.85 -1.97 -8.95
CA PHE A 107 2.90 -2.90 -8.57
C PHE A 107 3.03 -4.06 -9.54
N THR A 108 4.25 -4.60 -9.59
CA THR A 108 4.57 -5.92 -10.10
C THR A 108 5.25 -6.73 -9.00
N CYS A 109 5.14 -8.05 -9.05
CA CYS A 109 5.75 -8.93 -8.07
C CYS A 109 5.98 -10.31 -8.67
N ASP A 110 7.21 -10.79 -8.65
CA ASP A 110 7.57 -12.11 -9.16
C ASP A 110 8.25 -12.91 -8.03
N GLY A 111 8.07 -14.23 -8.02
CA GLY A 111 8.65 -15.08 -6.99
C GLY A 111 8.03 -16.47 -6.94
N GLU A 112 7.74 -16.93 -5.72
CA GLU A 112 7.14 -18.23 -5.47
C GLU A 112 5.86 -18.05 -4.63
N PRO A 113 4.91 -19.01 -4.64
CA PRO A 113 3.77 -18.98 -3.75
C PRO A 113 4.19 -18.75 -2.28
N GLY A 114 3.77 -17.62 -1.72
CA GLY A 114 4.06 -17.23 -0.34
C GLY A 114 5.16 -16.16 -0.19
N SER A 115 5.97 -15.90 -1.22
CA SER A 115 6.98 -14.84 -1.19
C SER A 115 7.26 -14.30 -2.60
N CYS A 116 7.08 -13.00 -2.81
CA CYS A 116 7.44 -12.35 -4.07
C CYS A 116 8.12 -11.01 -3.83
N SER A 117 8.87 -10.57 -4.83
CA SER A 117 9.51 -9.26 -4.86
C SER A 117 9.26 -8.58 -6.19
N GLY A 118 9.19 -7.26 -6.21
CA GLY A 118 9.05 -6.51 -7.46
C GLY A 118 9.12 -5.02 -7.23
N THR A 119 8.36 -4.26 -8.00
CA THR A 119 8.40 -2.79 -7.98
C THR A 119 7.05 -2.23 -7.59
N PHE A 120 7.07 -1.15 -6.82
CA PHE A 120 5.89 -0.36 -6.46
C PHE A 120 6.11 1.08 -6.90
N THR A 121 5.22 1.61 -7.73
CA THR A 121 5.37 2.93 -8.34
C THR A 121 4.16 3.79 -8.03
N LEU A 122 4.37 5.00 -7.49
CA LEU A 122 3.30 5.99 -7.31
C LEU A 122 3.02 6.67 -8.65
N THR A 123 1.76 6.66 -9.06
CA THR A 123 1.32 7.16 -10.37
C THR A 123 0.55 8.47 -10.26
N GLY A 124 0.16 8.89 -9.05
CA GLY A 124 -0.44 10.19 -8.80
C GLY A 124 -1.09 10.29 -7.43
N GLY A 125 -1.78 11.40 -7.19
CA GLY A 125 -2.51 11.63 -5.94
C GLY A 125 -3.49 12.79 -6.04
N THR A 126 -4.26 12.99 -4.97
CA THR A 126 -5.30 14.03 -4.87
C THR A 126 -5.01 15.01 -3.73
N GLY A 127 -5.71 16.15 -3.73
CA GLY A 127 -5.65 17.15 -2.67
C GLY A 127 -4.22 17.58 -2.33
N ARG A 128 -3.77 17.36 -1.08
CA ARG A 128 -2.40 17.74 -0.67
C ARG A 128 -1.31 16.90 -1.32
N LEU A 129 -1.67 15.68 -1.76
CA LEU A 129 -0.79 14.71 -2.40
C LEU A 129 -0.84 14.80 -3.93
N ALA A 130 -1.48 15.83 -4.49
CA ALA A 130 -1.55 16.04 -5.93
C ALA A 130 -0.14 16.14 -6.56
N GLY A 131 0.06 15.35 -7.62
CA GLY A 131 1.31 15.29 -8.37
C GLY A 131 2.40 14.43 -7.73
N ILE A 132 2.13 13.74 -6.62
CA ILE A 132 3.09 12.81 -6.02
C ILE A 132 3.55 11.77 -7.04
N THR A 133 4.85 11.52 -7.08
CA THR A 133 5.46 10.41 -7.82
C THR A 133 6.46 9.72 -6.92
N GLY A 134 6.83 8.49 -7.23
CA GLY A 134 7.77 7.75 -6.40
C GLY A 134 7.89 6.29 -6.81
N GLN A 135 8.91 5.63 -6.28
CA GLN A 135 9.15 4.23 -6.55
C GLN A 135 9.92 3.57 -5.41
N SER A 136 9.65 2.29 -5.18
CA SER A 136 10.42 1.42 -4.30
C SER A 136 10.47 0.02 -4.87
N ASP A 137 11.48 -0.74 -4.46
CA ASP A 137 11.36 -2.19 -4.42
C ASP A 137 10.25 -2.57 -3.43
N MET A 138 9.56 -3.66 -3.72
CA MET A 138 8.51 -4.22 -2.87
C MET A 138 8.86 -5.66 -2.53
N ILE A 139 8.71 -6.03 -1.26
CA ILE A 139 8.88 -7.40 -0.78
C ILE A 139 7.59 -7.82 -0.09
N VAL A 140 6.98 -8.89 -0.55
CA VAL A 140 5.73 -9.44 -0.01
C VAL A 140 6.00 -10.80 0.60
N ARG A 141 5.56 -11.00 1.85
CA ARG A 141 5.64 -12.28 2.56
C ARG A 141 4.27 -12.68 3.05
N THR A 142 3.80 -13.85 2.65
CA THR A 142 2.56 -14.43 3.14
C THR A 142 2.84 -15.22 4.41
N ALA A 143 2.13 -14.92 5.49
CA ALA A 143 2.25 -15.62 6.77
C ALA A 143 1.19 -16.72 6.90
N LEU A 144 -0.03 -16.46 6.41
CA LEU A 144 -1.15 -17.39 6.48
C LEU A 144 -1.84 -17.42 5.13
N SER A 145 -2.18 -18.62 4.64
CA SER A 145 -3.04 -18.79 3.48
C SER A 145 -4.08 -19.85 3.77
N GLY A 146 -5.30 -19.61 3.30
CA GLY A 146 -6.42 -20.51 3.40
C GLY A 146 -7.18 -20.53 2.08
N THR A 147 -7.65 -21.71 1.71
CA THR A 147 -8.52 -21.91 0.55
C THR A 147 -9.77 -22.61 1.03
N ALA A 148 -10.94 -22.08 0.65
CA ALA A 148 -12.23 -22.69 0.89
C ALA A 148 -12.95 -22.87 -0.45
N MET A 149 -13.69 -23.96 -0.60
CA MET A 149 -14.60 -24.13 -1.74
C MET A 149 -15.90 -23.41 -1.42
N ASN A 150 -16.34 -22.53 -2.31
CA ASN A 150 -17.67 -21.95 -2.25
C ASN A 150 -18.67 -22.98 -2.78
N GLU A 151 -19.46 -23.56 -1.89
CA GLU A 151 -20.43 -24.61 -2.21
C GLU A 151 -21.48 -24.18 -3.24
N SER A 152 -21.82 -22.89 -3.29
CA SER A 152 -22.85 -22.36 -4.20
C SER A 152 -22.34 -22.18 -5.63
N THR A 153 -21.05 -21.85 -5.82
CA THR A 153 -20.46 -21.57 -7.13
C THR A 153 -19.52 -22.67 -7.62
N GLY A 154 -19.09 -23.57 -6.73
CA GLY A 154 -17.99 -24.50 -6.97
C GLY A 154 -16.62 -23.83 -7.10
N GLY A 155 -16.53 -22.51 -6.92
CA GLY A 155 -15.29 -21.74 -7.02
C GLY A 155 -14.43 -21.87 -5.77
N THR A 156 -13.10 -21.76 -5.92
CA THR A 156 -12.19 -21.71 -4.76
C THR A 156 -12.01 -20.26 -4.33
N VAL A 157 -12.49 -19.93 -3.14
CA VAL A 157 -12.21 -18.66 -2.48
C VAL A 157 -10.88 -18.80 -1.75
N SER A 158 -10.00 -17.83 -1.94
CA SER A 158 -8.72 -17.78 -1.25
C SER A 158 -8.66 -16.56 -0.36
N ALA A 159 -8.24 -16.79 0.88
CA ALA A 159 -7.89 -15.75 1.83
C ALA A 159 -6.43 -15.91 2.22
N ALA A 160 -5.69 -14.82 2.28
CA ALA A 160 -4.30 -14.83 2.73
C ALA A 160 -4.01 -13.62 3.60
N LYS A 161 -3.00 -13.73 4.47
CA LYS A 161 -2.52 -12.62 5.29
C LYS A 161 -1.00 -12.61 5.26
N GLY A 162 -0.42 -11.41 5.32
CA GLY A 162 1.02 -11.26 5.23
C GLY A 162 1.52 -9.88 5.59
N LEU A 163 2.74 -9.60 5.15
CA LEU A 163 3.44 -8.34 5.31
C LEU A 163 4.00 -7.90 3.96
N ALA A 164 3.78 -6.64 3.61
CA ALA A 164 4.45 -5.95 2.52
C ALA A 164 5.49 -4.99 3.11
N ILE A 165 6.65 -4.90 2.47
CA ILE A 165 7.77 -4.09 2.90
C ILE A 165 8.27 -3.30 1.69
N TRP A 166 8.36 -1.98 1.86
CA TRP A 166 9.05 -1.09 0.93
C TRP A 166 10.26 -0.53 1.67
N PRO A 167 11.45 -1.10 1.45
CA PRO A 167 12.63 -0.78 2.26
C PRO A 167 13.12 0.65 2.03
N GLU A 168 12.90 1.20 0.84
CA GLU A 168 13.37 2.52 0.45
C GLU A 168 12.39 3.17 -0.55
N MET A 169 11.25 3.62 -0.02
CA MET A 169 10.26 4.35 -0.79
C MET A 169 10.74 5.76 -1.09
N ARG A 170 11.13 5.98 -2.35
CA ARG A 170 11.52 7.30 -2.85
C ARG A 170 10.31 8.03 -3.40
N PHE A 171 10.17 9.31 -3.11
CA PHE A 171 9.02 10.10 -3.56
C PHE A 171 9.36 11.58 -3.77
N GLU A 172 8.61 12.21 -4.66
CA GLU A 172 8.75 13.63 -5.01
C GLU A 172 7.38 14.31 -5.13
N PHE A 173 7.35 15.61 -4.84
CA PHE A 173 6.19 16.48 -5.05
C PHE A 173 6.56 17.65 -5.97
N PRO A 174 5.85 17.85 -7.09
CA PRO A 174 6.10 18.97 -7.98
C PRO A 174 5.94 20.30 -7.24
N GLY A 175 7.00 21.11 -7.23
CA GLY A 175 7.00 22.45 -6.65
C GLY A 175 6.93 22.52 -5.12
N LYS A 176 7.12 21.40 -4.41
CA LYS A 176 7.21 21.36 -2.94
C LYS A 176 8.44 20.55 -2.51
N SER A 177 9.13 21.01 -1.47
CA SER A 177 10.19 20.22 -0.83
C SER A 177 9.58 19.01 -0.12
N ALA A 178 10.12 17.81 -0.35
CA ALA A 178 9.73 16.60 0.39
C ALA A 178 9.87 16.74 1.92
N LYS A 179 10.70 17.67 2.39
CA LYS A 179 10.89 17.95 3.83
C LYS A 179 9.69 18.61 4.51
N ALA A 180 8.67 19.03 3.77
CA ALA A 180 7.52 19.75 4.32
C ALA A 180 6.50 18.85 5.06
N GLY A 181 6.97 17.96 5.95
CA GLY A 181 6.13 17.22 6.90
C GLY A 181 5.07 16.28 6.30
N MET A 182 5.11 16.01 4.99
CA MET A 182 4.05 15.24 4.34
C MET A 182 4.20 13.74 4.46
N LEU A 183 5.41 13.22 4.73
CA LEU A 183 5.66 11.78 4.91
C LEU A 183 6.52 11.48 6.14
N GLY A 184 6.61 12.44 7.05
CA GLY A 184 7.24 12.25 8.34
C GLY A 184 8.75 12.08 8.30
N THR A 185 9.42 12.79 7.39
CA THR A 185 10.86 13.02 7.53
C THR A 185 11.06 14.17 8.51
N GLY A 186 10.65 13.97 9.76
CA GLY A 186 11.21 14.75 10.86
C GLY A 186 12.72 14.61 10.74
N SER A 187 13.38 15.66 10.25
CA SER A 187 14.83 15.71 10.17
C SER A 187 15.33 15.24 11.53
N ILE A 188 16.13 14.17 11.59
CA ILE A 188 16.99 13.92 12.74
C ILE A 188 18.00 15.07 12.73
N ALA A 189 17.53 16.27 13.06
CA ALA A 189 18.36 17.39 13.42
C ALA A 189 19.03 16.94 14.71
N ASN A 190 20.34 16.74 14.61
CA ASN A 190 21.22 16.39 15.73
C ASN A 190 20.71 17.00 17.05
N GLY A 191 20.42 16.12 18.00
CA GLY A 191 19.80 16.46 19.28
C GLY A 191 20.60 17.50 20.05
N ASN A 192 20.15 18.74 19.98
CA ASN A 192 20.53 19.79 20.93
C ASN A 192 19.36 20.75 21.26
N ASP A 193 18.14 20.45 20.83
CA ASP A 193 16.97 21.22 21.27
C ASP A 193 16.53 20.75 22.65
N VAL A 194 16.84 21.64 23.59
CA VAL A 194 16.52 21.66 25.01
C VAL A 194 15.05 21.28 25.24
N VAL A 195 14.84 20.15 25.92
CA VAL A 195 13.56 19.80 26.52
C VAL A 195 13.24 20.86 27.59
N PRO A 196 12.11 21.59 27.52
CA PRO A 196 11.68 22.41 28.64
C PRO A 196 11.20 21.48 29.76
N GLU A 197 12.05 21.34 30.78
CA GLU A 197 11.70 20.84 32.11
C GLU A 197 10.58 21.72 32.69
N SER A 198 9.35 21.26 32.53
CA SER A 198 8.19 21.77 33.28
C SER A 198 7.32 20.59 33.67
N ALA A 199 7.83 19.89 34.69
CA ALA A 199 7.02 19.03 35.54
C ALA A 199 5.99 19.90 36.26
N SER A 200 4.72 19.72 35.94
CA SER A 200 3.62 20.07 36.84
C SER A 200 3.04 18.78 37.38
N GLU A 201 3.12 18.66 38.70
CA GLU A 201 2.57 17.61 39.54
C GLU A 201 1.11 17.32 39.19
N ILE A 202 0.79 16.03 38.97
CA ILE A 202 -0.59 15.54 38.98
C ILE A 202 -0.72 14.70 40.24
N GLU A 203 -1.46 15.26 41.21
CA GLU A 203 -1.95 14.56 42.39
C GLU A 203 -2.78 13.34 41.97
N THR A 204 -2.28 12.15 42.31
CA THR A 204 -3.09 10.93 42.38
C THR A 204 -4.00 11.00 43.59
N ASP A 205 -5.28 11.28 43.38
CA ASP A 205 -6.33 10.98 44.36
C ASP A 205 -7.02 9.66 43.99
N GLY A 206 -7.08 8.78 44.98
CA GLY A 206 -7.60 7.43 44.86
C GLY A 206 -9.12 7.40 44.98
N GLY A 207 -9.76 6.58 44.15
CA GLY A 207 -11.19 6.29 44.25
C GLY A 207 -11.52 5.02 43.50
N GLY A 208 -11.63 3.91 44.24
CA GLY A 208 -12.01 2.62 43.68
C GLY A 208 -13.48 2.54 43.27
N ALA A 209 -13.78 1.57 42.40
CA ALA A 209 -15.01 0.81 42.41
C ALA A 209 -14.83 -0.46 41.59
N GLU A 210 -14.99 -1.58 42.29
CA GLU A 210 -15.27 -2.91 41.74
C GLU A 210 -16.44 -2.88 40.76
N GLY A 211 -16.30 -3.59 39.64
CA GLY A 211 -17.35 -3.78 38.65
C GLY A 211 -17.00 -4.93 37.72
N ALA A 212 -16.98 -6.15 38.25
CA ALA A 212 -16.87 -7.37 37.45
C ALA A 212 -18.17 -7.57 36.65
N ALA A 213 -18.13 -7.25 35.36
CA ALA A 213 -19.17 -7.63 34.42
C ALA A 213 -18.81 -9.01 33.82
N ASN A 214 -19.58 -10.01 34.19
CA ASN A 214 -19.64 -11.30 33.51
C ASN A 214 -20.01 -11.09 32.04
N ILE A 215 -19.15 -11.53 31.12
CA ILE A 215 -19.52 -11.73 29.72
C ILE A 215 -19.82 -13.22 29.58
N GLU A 216 -21.11 -13.56 29.57
CA GLU A 216 -21.59 -14.88 29.16
C GLU A 216 -21.32 -15.04 27.67
N ALA A 217 -20.46 -15.99 27.32
CA ALA A 217 -20.23 -16.41 25.95
C ALA A 217 -21.44 -17.23 25.49
N ASP A 218 -22.26 -16.63 24.64
CA ASP A 218 -23.36 -17.30 23.95
C ASP A 218 -22.76 -18.26 22.91
N VAL A 219 -22.71 -19.54 23.27
CA VAL A 219 -22.33 -20.64 22.38
C VAL A 219 -23.49 -20.86 21.41
N VAL A 220 -23.39 -20.29 20.22
CA VAL A 220 -24.29 -20.59 19.11
C VAL A 220 -24.09 -22.05 18.71
N ALA A 221 -25.10 -22.86 18.99
CA ALA A 221 -25.15 -24.27 18.65
C ALA A 221 -25.05 -24.50 17.13
N GLU A 222 -24.19 -25.42 16.74
CA GLU A 222 -24.09 -25.94 15.37
C GLU A 222 -25.42 -26.59 14.94
N PRO A 223 -25.89 -26.38 13.70
CA PRO A 223 -27.07 -27.06 13.20
C PRO A 223 -26.78 -28.54 12.96
N THR A 224 -27.54 -29.41 13.64
CA THR A 224 -27.58 -30.85 13.42
C THR A 224 -27.89 -31.16 11.94
N PRO A 225 -27.10 -32.02 11.26
CA PRO A 225 -27.40 -32.41 9.89
C PRO A 225 -28.70 -33.22 9.85
N ALA A 226 -29.61 -32.80 8.97
CA ALA A 226 -30.87 -33.48 8.71
C ALA A 226 -30.61 -34.89 8.16
N ASP A 227 -31.24 -35.85 8.81
CA ASP A 227 -31.29 -37.28 8.51
C ASP A 227 -31.75 -37.51 7.06
N ALA A 228 -30.83 -37.93 6.19
CA ALA A 228 -31.11 -38.28 4.81
C ALA A 228 -31.83 -39.63 4.77
N GLY A 229 -33.14 -39.55 4.50
CA GLY A 229 -34.07 -40.67 4.41
C GLY A 229 -33.55 -41.83 3.57
N ARG A 230 -33.45 -42.97 4.26
CA ARG A 230 -33.35 -44.33 3.74
C ARG A 230 -34.54 -44.66 2.85
N SER A 231 -34.29 -44.84 1.56
CA SER A 231 -35.19 -45.56 0.65
C SER A 231 -34.55 -46.89 0.30
N GLU A 232 -35.08 -47.95 0.89
CA GLU A 232 -34.86 -49.36 0.52
C GLU A 232 -36.07 -49.83 -0.34
N PRO A 233 -35.95 -50.98 -1.04
CA PRO A 233 -36.11 -51.14 -2.50
C PRO A 233 -37.54 -51.18 -3.06
#